data_AF-A0A9P6IHW7-F1
#
_entry.id   AF-A0A9P6IHW7-F1
#
_cell.length_a   1.000
_cell.length_b   1.000
_cell.length_c   1.000
_cell.angle_alpha   90.00
_cell.angle_beta   90.00
_cell.angle_gamma   90.00
#
_symmetry.space_group_name_H-M   'P 1'
#
loop_
_entity.id
_entity.type
_entity.pdbx_description
1 polymer ?
#
loop_
_entity_poly.entity_id
_entity_poly.type
_entity_poly.pdbx_seq_one_letter_code
_entity_poly.pdbx_strand_id
1 'polypeptide(L)'
;TYTVKSRLVEQLRNSTMNKLLPYLFHLLGIHCASSLVNDTNTSSNQTASAASNEAKSTEPFDLSRWDITDYQVAGIDLSSPEIGFPLLAGHLYYTCLANVPSLVRIWWTECKLRQLNIAVESMTEKYFSPLLISHELASLAKAQQASAQGGQAAAAAALSGISDDLNQLQIKASKATSEVTASFKIEDSTVEIAIRLPANFPLRQVEVEGLQRVGVDDGRWRAWLFAVAGVIAAQNGSLVDALSLFRRNVGLHFEGVEDCTICYSIVSLQDRSLPNKTCKTCKNRFHGSCLYKWFKTSSSSSCPLCRTLW
;
A
#
# COMPACT_ATOMS: atom_id res chain seq x y z
N THR A 1 17.06 1.02 -4.49
CA THR A 1 15.79 1.44 -5.14
C THR A 1 14.80 2.05 -4.16
N TYR A 2 14.57 1.47 -2.97
CA TYR A 2 13.66 2.05 -1.95
C TYR A 2 14.08 3.43 -1.39
N THR A 3 15.38 3.69 -1.19
CA THR A 3 15.91 4.95 -0.61
C THR A 3 15.84 6.16 -1.53
N VAL A 4 15.95 5.97 -2.85
CA VAL A 4 15.75 7.03 -3.85
C VAL A 4 14.27 7.41 -3.93
N LYS A 5 13.38 6.41 -3.82
CA LYS A 5 11.93 6.60 -3.81
C LYS A 5 11.43 7.29 -2.54
N SER A 6 11.97 6.98 -1.36
CA SER A 6 11.59 7.67 -0.11
C SER A 6 11.91 9.17 -0.15
N ARG A 7 13.03 9.57 -0.77
CA ARG A 7 13.36 10.98 -1.00
C ARG A 7 12.39 11.66 -1.98
N LEU A 8 11.99 10.95 -3.04
CA LEU A 8 11.00 11.46 -4.00
C LEU A 8 9.61 11.61 -3.36
N VAL A 9 9.21 10.66 -2.50
CA VAL A 9 8.00 10.74 -1.66
C VAL A 9 8.06 11.96 -0.73
N GLU A 10 9.20 12.19 -0.09
CA GLU A 10 9.40 13.34 0.80
C GLU A 10 9.38 14.68 0.05
N GLN A 11 9.93 14.72 -1.17
CA GLN A 11 9.83 15.88 -2.07
C GLN A 11 8.38 16.13 -2.54
N LEU A 12 7.65 15.09 -2.95
CA LEU A 12 6.25 15.19 -3.36
C LEU A 12 5.30 15.55 -2.20
N ARG A 13 5.65 15.13 -0.98
CA ARG A 13 4.92 15.45 0.26
C ARG A 13 4.99 16.94 0.59
N ASN A 14 6.15 17.58 0.43
CA ASN A 14 6.41 18.91 0.98
C ASN A 14 5.74 20.07 0.24
N SER A 15 5.16 19.87 -0.96
CA SER A 15 4.43 20.96 -1.63
C SER A 15 3.41 20.52 -2.69
N THR A 16 3.64 19.41 -3.39
CA THR A 16 2.83 19.06 -4.56
C THR A 16 1.50 18.42 -4.18
N MET A 17 1.47 17.41 -3.31
CA MET A 17 0.23 16.69 -2.97
C MET A 17 -0.77 17.55 -2.18
N ASN A 18 -0.26 18.42 -1.29
CA ASN A 18 -1.08 19.34 -0.50
C ASN A 18 -1.79 20.41 -1.34
N LYS A 19 -1.30 20.69 -2.56
CA LYS A 19 -1.93 21.61 -3.51
C LYS A 19 -2.76 20.86 -4.56
N LEU A 20 -2.21 19.76 -5.07
CA LEU A 20 -2.82 18.97 -6.13
C LEU A 20 -4.12 18.33 -5.66
N LEU A 21 -4.13 17.60 -4.54
CA LEU A 21 -5.32 16.84 -4.13
C LEU A 21 -6.53 17.74 -3.85
N PRO A 22 -6.44 18.84 -3.08
CA PRO A 22 -7.57 19.75 -2.91
C PRO A 22 -8.07 20.34 -4.23
N TYR A 23 -7.16 20.66 -5.16
CA TYR A 23 -7.53 21.18 -6.48
C TYR A 23 -8.29 20.14 -7.32
N LEU A 24 -7.83 18.88 -7.33
CA LEU A 24 -8.55 17.78 -8.01
C LEU A 24 -9.95 17.60 -7.44
N PHE A 25 -10.10 17.64 -6.11
CA PHE A 25 -11.41 17.50 -5.47
C PHE A 25 -12.32 18.70 -5.72
N HIS A 26 -11.78 19.92 -5.80
CA HIS A 26 -12.53 21.09 -6.22
C HIS A 26 -13.07 20.94 -7.65
N LEU A 27 -12.23 20.46 -8.59
CA LEU A 27 -12.66 20.17 -9.97
C LEU A 27 -13.71 19.05 -10.05
N LEU A 28 -13.73 18.12 -9.08
CA LEU A 28 -14.75 17.07 -8.97
C LEU A 28 -16.05 17.54 -8.29
N GLY A 29 -16.20 18.84 -8.02
CA GLY A 29 -17.40 19.41 -7.40
C GLY A 29 -17.44 19.28 -5.87
N ILE A 30 -16.35 18.89 -5.23
CA ILE A 30 -16.27 18.85 -3.76
C ILE A 30 -15.97 20.25 -3.24
N HIS A 31 -17.03 21.06 -3.09
CA HIS A 31 -16.93 22.49 -2.75
C HIS A 31 -16.25 22.77 -1.40
N CYS A 32 -16.22 21.83 -0.46
CA CYS A 32 -15.49 21.97 0.79
C CYS A 32 -13.95 21.97 0.59
N ALA A 33 -13.45 21.51 -0.57
CA ALA A 33 -12.04 21.63 -0.93
C ALA A 33 -11.63 23.07 -1.29
N SER A 34 -12.59 23.95 -1.62
CA SER A 34 -12.32 25.31 -2.14
C SER A 34 -11.59 26.21 -1.15
N SER A 35 -11.80 26.00 0.16
CA SER A 35 -11.08 26.75 1.20
C SER A 35 -9.57 26.46 1.16
N LEU A 36 -9.19 25.20 0.95
CA LEU A 36 -7.79 24.78 0.84
C LEU A 36 -7.14 25.21 -0.47
N VAL A 37 -7.93 25.41 -1.53
CA VAL A 37 -7.45 25.97 -2.80
C VAL A 37 -7.19 27.48 -2.67
N ASN A 38 -8.10 28.22 -2.03
CA ASN A 38 -8.01 29.68 -1.91
C ASN A 38 -6.91 30.15 -0.95
N ASP A 39 -6.60 29.39 0.11
CA ASP A 39 -5.48 29.70 1.02
C ASP A 39 -4.11 29.73 0.30
N THR A 40 -3.99 29.11 -0.89
CA THR A 40 -2.75 29.11 -1.67
C THR A 40 -2.58 30.31 -2.60
N ASN A 41 -3.64 31.11 -2.83
CA ASN A 41 -3.61 32.28 -3.72
C ASN A 41 -3.53 33.62 -2.98
N THR A 42 -3.68 33.66 -1.65
CA THR A 42 -3.54 34.90 -0.88
C THR A 42 -2.08 35.21 -0.54
N SER A 43 -1.34 35.63 -1.55
CA SER A 43 -0.16 36.50 -1.43
C SER A 43 -0.14 37.52 -2.56
N SER A 44 -1.30 38.08 -2.90
CA SER A 44 -1.40 39.31 -3.68
C SER A 44 -2.80 39.91 -3.49
N ASN A 45 -2.81 41.21 -3.21
CA ASN A 45 -3.96 42.09 -3.03
C ASN A 45 -5.14 41.76 -3.94
N GLN A 46 -6.35 41.70 -3.38
CA GLN A 46 -7.46 42.52 -3.87
C GLN A 46 -8.64 42.60 -2.90
N THR A 47 -9.15 43.82 -2.85
CA THR A 47 -10.27 44.38 -2.10
C THR A 47 -11.57 43.61 -2.27
N ALA A 48 -12.28 43.47 -1.14
CA ALA A 48 -13.64 42.97 -1.07
C ALA A 48 -14.57 43.74 -2.03
N SER A 49 -15.23 43.00 -2.92
CA SER A 49 -16.53 43.41 -3.44
C SER A 49 -17.51 42.26 -3.21
N ALA A 50 -18.54 42.56 -2.43
CA ALA A 50 -19.63 41.66 -2.13
C ALA A 50 -20.48 41.48 -3.40
N ALA A 51 -20.50 40.26 -3.93
CA ALA A 51 -21.50 39.82 -4.89
C ALA A 51 -22.20 38.57 -4.32
N SER A 52 -23.51 38.66 -4.35
CA SER A 52 -24.55 37.84 -3.72
C SER A 52 -24.47 36.33 -3.97
N ASN A 53 -24.77 35.61 -2.89
CA ASN A 53 -25.15 34.20 -2.81
C ASN A 53 -26.08 33.72 -3.93
N GLU A 54 -25.63 32.73 -4.70
CA GLU A 54 -26.42 31.56 -5.12
C GLU A 54 -25.50 30.34 -5.15
N ALA A 55 -25.21 29.77 -3.98
CA ALA A 55 -24.53 28.48 -3.89
C ALA A 55 -25.52 27.38 -4.28
N LYS A 56 -25.66 27.09 -5.59
CA LYS A 56 -26.24 25.83 -6.05
C LYS A 56 -25.46 24.71 -5.38
N SER A 57 -26.16 23.87 -4.60
CA SER A 57 -25.62 22.61 -4.08
C SER A 57 -25.38 21.68 -5.26
N THR A 58 -24.25 21.84 -5.94
CA THR A 58 -23.83 20.95 -7.02
C THR A 58 -23.41 19.64 -6.38
N GLU A 59 -24.13 18.57 -6.71
CA GLU A 59 -23.72 17.23 -6.29
C GLU A 59 -22.34 16.89 -6.86
N PRO A 60 -21.54 16.06 -6.18
CA PRO A 60 -20.23 15.62 -6.70
C PRO A 60 -20.37 15.05 -8.11
N PHE A 61 -19.40 15.34 -8.98
CA PHE A 61 -19.44 14.88 -10.37
C PHE A 61 -19.56 13.35 -10.44
N ASP A 62 -20.55 12.86 -11.20
CA ASP A 62 -20.81 11.43 -11.31
C ASP A 62 -19.85 10.77 -12.31
N LEU A 63 -18.90 10.00 -11.78
CA LEU A 63 -17.91 9.26 -12.56
C LEU A 63 -18.41 7.87 -13.00
N SER A 64 -19.62 7.44 -12.63
CA SER A 64 -20.10 6.07 -12.90
C SER A 64 -20.19 5.71 -14.38
N ARG A 65 -20.34 6.71 -15.25
CA ARG A 65 -20.54 6.54 -16.70
C ARG A 65 -19.25 6.58 -17.51
N TRP A 66 -18.10 6.74 -16.85
CA TRP A 66 -16.84 7.07 -17.50
C TRP A 66 -15.76 6.06 -17.11
N ASP A 67 -14.91 5.69 -18.07
CA ASP A 67 -13.69 4.95 -17.77
C ASP A 67 -12.64 5.92 -17.22
N ILE A 68 -12.29 5.73 -15.94
CA ILE A 68 -11.31 6.57 -15.23
C ILE A 68 -9.91 5.95 -15.31
N THR A 69 -9.80 4.70 -15.78
CA THR A 69 -8.55 3.93 -15.75
C THR A 69 -7.61 4.29 -16.89
N ASP A 70 -8.16 4.65 -18.05
CA ASP A 70 -7.43 5.11 -19.23
C ASP A 70 -7.93 6.50 -19.64
N TYR A 71 -6.99 7.41 -19.95
CA TYR A 71 -7.33 8.78 -20.33
C TYR A 71 -6.45 9.25 -21.49
N GLN A 72 -7.08 9.46 -22.64
CA GLN A 72 -6.41 9.97 -23.82
C GLN A 72 -6.28 11.49 -23.74
N VAL A 73 -5.06 11.97 -23.47
CA VAL A 73 -4.75 13.41 -23.39
C VAL A 73 -5.10 14.17 -24.68
N ALA A 74 -5.05 13.49 -25.84
CA ALA A 74 -5.44 14.07 -27.12
C ALA A 74 -6.96 14.24 -27.29
N GLY A 75 -7.77 13.57 -26.45
CA GLY A 75 -9.24 13.61 -26.47
C GLY A 75 -9.86 14.57 -25.47
N ILE A 76 -9.06 15.47 -24.85
CA ILE A 76 -9.60 16.49 -23.93
C ILE A 76 -10.50 17.43 -24.72
N ASP A 77 -11.81 17.31 -24.50
CA ASP A 77 -12.77 18.27 -25.03
C ASP A 77 -12.71 19.57 -24.21
N LEU A 78 -11.87 20.50 -24.67
CA LEU A 78 -11.78 21.86 -24.11
C LEU A 78 -13.02 22.70 -24.41
N SER A 79 -13.92 22.23 -25.29
CA SER A 79 -15.18 22.90 -25.62
C SER A 79 -16.23 22.73 -24.53
N SER A 80 -16.12 21.68 -23.70
CA SER A 80 -16.99 21.39 -22.55
C SER A 80 -16.19 21.30 -21.24
N PRO A 81 -15.65 22.43 -20.73
CA PRO A 81 -14.78 22.43 -19.55
C PRO A 81 -15.45 21.89 -18.28
N GLU A 82 -16.79 21.97 -18.19
CA GLU A 82 -17.59 21.43 -17.10
C GLU A 82 -17.53 19.90 -16.98
N ILE A 83 -17.13 19.19 -18.06
CA ILE A 83 -17.01 17.73 -18.10
C ILE A 83 -15.54 17.32 -18.23
N GLY A 84 -14.78 18.02 -19.09
CA GLY A 84 -13.38 17.69 -19.34
C GLY A 84 -12.48 17.79 -18.11
N PHE A 85 -12.62 18.85 -17.30
CA PHE A 85 -11.79 19.03 -16.11
C PHE A 85 -12.10 18.03 -14.98
N PRO A 86 -13.37 17.75 -14.61
CA PRO A 86 -13.67 16.69 -13.64
C PRO A 86 -13.17 15.31 -14.07
N LEU A 87 -13.28 14.95 -15.36
CA LEU A 87 -12.79 13.65 -15.85
C LEU A 87 -11.28 13.52 -15.75
N LEU A 88 -10.55 14.55 -16.18
CA LEU A 88 -9.10 14.60 -16.00
C LEU A 88 -8.73 14.52 -14.51
N ALA A 89 -9.45 15.26 -13.66
CA ALA A 89 -9.19 15.25 -12.23
C ALA A 89 -9.43 13.87 -11.59
N GLY A 90 -10.50 13.19 -12.02
CA GLY A 90 -10.79 11.81 -11.64
C GLY A 90 -9.67 10.86 -12.06
N HIS A 91 -9.21 10.93 -13.31
CA HIS A 91 -8.12 10.09 -13.80
C HIS A 91 -6.79 10.34 -13.05
N LEU A 92 -6.45 11.61 -12.80
CA LEU A 92 -5.25 11.96 -12.02
C LEU A 92 -5.34 11.45 -10.59
N TYR A 93 -6.52 11.52 -9.97
CA TYR A 93 -6.75 10.97 -8.64
C TYR A 93 -6.64 9.44 -8.62
N TYR A 94 -7.24 8.75 -9.59
CA TYR A 94 -7.07 7.30 -9.78
C TYR A 94 -5.60 6.93 -9.91
N THR A 95 -4.85 7.65 -10.75
CA THR A 95 -3.41 7.43 -10.96
C THR A 95 -2.62 7.62 -9.67
N CYS A 96 -3.00 8.61 -8.85
CA CYS A 96 -2.41 8.84 -7.53
C CYS A 96 -2.69 7.69 -6.57
N LEU A 97 -3.92 7.17 -6.54
CA LEU A 97 -4.28 6.01 -5.72
C LEU A 97 -3.56 4.72 -6.17
N ALA A 98 -3.40 4.51 -7.48
CA ALA A 98 -2.73 3.32 -8.02
C ALA A 98 -1.21 3.33 -7.81
N ASN A 99 -0.55 4.47 -8.04
CA ASN A 99 0.92 4.54 -8.09
C ASN A 99 1.55 5.08 -6.80
N VAL A 100 0.87 5.98 -6.10
CA VAL A 100 1.38 6.64 -4.88
C VAL A 100 0.37 6.64 -3.72
N PRO A 101 -0.28 5.50 -3.41
CA PRO A 101 -1.35 5.44 -2.40
C PRO A 101 -0.91 5.91 -1.02
N SER A 102 0.36 5.70 -0.66
CA SER A 102 0.92 6.12 0.63
C SER A 102 0.88 7.64 0.82
N LEU A 103 1.10 8.42 -0.25
CA LEU A 103 1.06 9.88 -0.18
C LEU A 103 -0.37 10.39 0.00
N VAL A 104 -1.32 9.78 -0.71
CA VAL A 104 -2.74 10.11 -0.58
C VAL A 104 -3.25 9.78 0.83
N ARG A 105 -2.85 8.64 1.40
CA ARG A 105 -3.17 8.27 2.79
C ARG A 105 -2.64 9.27 3.81
N ILE A 106 -1.39 9.70 3.67
CA ILE A 106 -0.77 10.69 4.57
C ILE A 106 -1.58 11.99 4.51
N TRP A 107 -1.84 12.51 3.31
CA TRP A 107 -2.64 13.72 3.13
C TRP A 107 -4.04 13.59 3.74
N TRP A 108 -4.74 12.48 3.47
CA TRP A 108 -6.09 12.24 3.98
C TRP A 108 -6.11 12.16 5.52
N THR A 109 -5.13 11.48 6.11
CA THR A 109 -5.01 11.35 7.58
C THR A 109 -4.67 12.68 8.25
N GLU A 110 -3.85 13.51 7.60
CA GLU A 110 -3.44 14.83 8.10
C GLU A 110 -4.49 15.92 7.82
N CYS A 111 -5.47 15.66 6.95
CA CYS A 111 -6.49 16.63 6.58
C CYS A 111 -7.44 16.92 7.75
N LYS A 112 -7.47 18.18 8.18
CA LYS A 112 -8.28 18.63 9.33
C LYS A 112 -9.76 18.86 8.98
N LEU A 113 -10.08 19.02 7.70
CA LEU A 113 -11.42 19.37 7.28
C LEU A 113 -12.30 18.12 7.19
N ARG A 114 -13.07 17.84 8.24
CA ARG A 114 -13.91 16.63 8.38
C ARG A 114 -14.81 16.37 7.17
N GLN A 115 -15.48 17.42 6.66
CA GLN A 115 -16.39 17.27 5.52
C GLN A 115 -15.67 16.84 4.23
N LEU A 116 -14.43 17.31 4.04
CA LEU A 116 -13.62 16.89 2.91
C LEU A 116 -13.22 15.42 3.04
N ASN A 117 -12.78 14.98 4.23
CA ASN A 117 -12.43 13.57 4.45
C ASN A 117 -13.59 12.63 4.18
N ILE A 118 -14.81 12.97 4.62
CA ILE A 118 -16.01 12.17 4.38
C ILE A 118 -16.35 12.12 2.88
N ALA A 119 -16.28 13.26 2.18
CA ALA A 119 -16.55 13.33 0.75
C ALA A 119 -15.54 12.51 -0.07
N VAL A 120 -14.25 12.63 0.26
CA VAL A 120 -13.17 11.85 -0.37
C VAL A 120 -13.36 10.36 -0.12
N GLU A 121 -13.67 9.96 1.13
CA GLU A 121 -13.89 8.56 1.49
C GLU A 121 -15.05 7.96 0.70
N SER A 122 -16.20 8.63 0.68
CA SER A 122 -17.39 8.20 -0.08
C SER A 122 -17.14 8.09 -1.58
N MET A 123 -16.46 9.09 -2.16
CA MET A 123 -16.15 9.08 -3.59
C MET A 123 -15.16 7.98 -3.95
N THR A 124 -14.15 7.76 -3.12
CA THR A 124 -13.15 6.68 -3.28
C THR A 124 -13.83 5.33 -3.26
N GLU A 125 -14.66 5.09 -2.23
CA GLU A 125 -15.42 3.84 -2.07
C GLU A 125 -16.34 3.56 -3.25
N LYS A 126 -17.02 4.59 -3.77
CA LYS A 126 -18.00 4.42 -4.85
C LYS A 126 -17.36 4.20 -6.23
N TYR A 127 -16.33 4.97 -6.60
CA TYR A 127 -15.84 5.01 -7.98
C TYR A 127 -14.43 4.44 -8.18
N PHE A 128 -13.56 4.47 -7.16
CA PHE A 128 -12.13 4.18 -7.33
C PHE A 128 -11.73 2.83 -6.73
N SER A 129 -12.18 2.55 -5.51
CA SER A 129 -11.83 1.32 -4.79
C SER A 129 -12.21 0.03 -5.53
N PRO A 130 -13.41 -0.10 -6.15
CA PRO A 130 -13.75 -1.30 -6.90
C PRO A 130 -12.80 -1.56 -8.07
N LEU A 131 -12.36 -0.51 -8.76
CA LEU A 131 -11.42 -0.60 -9.88
C LEU A 131 -10.05 -1.09 -9.39
N LEU A 132 -9.52 -0.48 -8.33
CA LEU A 132 -8.23 -0.85 -7.76
C LEU A 132 -8.21 -2.27 -7.19
N ILE A 133 -9.26 -2.66 -6.47
CA ILE A 133 -9.42 -4.02 -5.94
C ILE A 133 -9.48 -5.01 -7.10
N SER A 134 -10.27 -4.72 -8.14
CA SER A 134 -10.38 -5.61 -9.30
C SER A 134 -9.03 -5.79 -10.01
N HIS A 135 -8.23 -4.72 -10.11
CA HIS A 135 -6.90 -4.74 -10.69
C HIS A 135 -5.93 -5.61 -9.87
N GLU A 136 -5.91 -5.45 -8.54
CA GLU A 136 -5.06 -6.26 -7.66
C GLU A 136 -5.45 -7.75 -7.70
N LEU A 137 -6.75 -8.05 -7.64
CA LEU A 137 -7.24 -9.45 -7.73
C LEU A 137 -6.98 -10.06 -9.12
N ALA A 138 -7.09 -9.28 -10.20
CA ALA A 138 -6.75 -9.75 -11.54
C ALA A 138 -5.25 -10.00 -11.70
N SER A 139 -4.41 -9.13 -11.13
CA SER A 139 -2.95 -9.30 -11.13
C SER A 139 -2.55 -10.57 -10.36
N LEU A 140 -3.20 -10.83 -9.24
CA LEU A 140 -3.04 -12.07 -8.49
C LEU A 140 -3.46 -13.31 -9.31
N ALA A 141 -4.61 -13.26 -9.98
CA ALA A 141 -5.09 -14.36 -10.83
C ALA A 141 -4.13 -14.63 -12.02
N LYS A 142 -3.60 -13.58 -12.66
CA LYS A 142 -2.58 -13.70 -13.72
C LYS A 142 -1.31 -14.35 -13.21
N ALA A 143 -0.83 -13.94 -12.02
CA ALA A 143 0.34 -14.53 -11.38
C ALA A 143 0.13 -16.03 -11.07
N GLN A 144 -1.08 -16.42 -10.67
CA GLN A 144 -1.44 -17.84 -10.48
C GLN A 144 -1.46 -18.61 -11.80
N GLN A 145 -2.06 -18.09 -12.87
CA GLN A 145 -2.16 -18.78 -14.16
C GLN A 145 -0.79 -18.96 -14.83
N ALA A 146 0.11 -17.98 -14.72
CA ALA A 146 1.49 -18.09 -15.19
C ALA A 146 2.25 -19.26 -14.54
N SER A 147 1.82 -19.72 -13.36
CA SER A 147 2.42 -20.86 -12.67
C SER A 147 1.88 -22.23 -13.14
N ALA A 148 0.70 -22.27 -13.77
CA ALA A 148 0.00 -23.52 -14.16
C ALA A 148 0.33 -24.01 -15.58
N GLN A 149 0.84 -23.16 -16.47
CA GLN A 149 1.25 -23.53 -17.83
C GLN A 149 2.74 -23.91 -17.84
N GLY A 150 3.01 -25.21 -17.79
CA GLY A 150 4.32 -25.79 -17.51
C GLY A 150 5.45 -25.43 -18.49
N GLY A 151 6.33 -24.53 -18.04
CA GLY A 151 7.71 -24.45 -18.48
C GLY A 151 8.63 -24.42 -17.27
N GLN A 152 9.43 -25.48 -17.09
CA GLN A 152 10.45 -25.66 -16.02
C GLN A 152 11.60 -24.63 -16.07
N ALA A 153 11.37 -23.39 -16.54
CA ALA A 153 12.42 -22.37 -16.65
C ALA A 153 11.99 -20.91 -16.42
N ALA A 154 10.69 -20.55 -16.26
CA ALA A 154 10.29 -19.14 -16.42
C ALA A 154 9.12 -18.61 -15.56
N ALA A 155 8.83 -19.20 -14.40
CA ALA A 155 8.48 -18.39 -13.20
C ALA A 155 9.77 -17.90 -12.47
N ALA A 156 10.90 -18.18 -13.12
CA ALA A 156 12.29 -17.72 -13.03
C ALA A 156 12.68 -16.93 -11.79
N ALA A 157 13.47 -17.52 -10.92
CA ALA A 157 14.47 -16.82 -10.08
C ALA A 157 13.97 -15.70 -9.11
N ALA A 158 12.66 -15.41 -9.04
CA ALA A 158 12.15 -14.20 -8.37
C ALA A 158 11.42 -14.47 -7.04
N LEU A 159 11.01 -15.73 -6.78
CA LEU A 159 10.71 -16.22 -5.43
C LEU A 159 11.86 -17.04 -4.83
N SER A 160 12.96 -17.24 -5.57
CA SER A 160 13.98 -18.25 -5.31
C SER A 160 15.01 -17.86 -4.26
N GLY A 161 14.97 -18.58 -3.16
CA GLY A 161 16.20 -19.00 -2.48
C GLY A 161 16.08 -20.40 -1.87
N ILE A 162 15.01 -21.14 -2.17
CA ILE A 162 14.65 -22.38 -1.48
C ILE A 162 13.99 -23.33 -2.48
N SER A 163 14.39 -24.60 -2.39
CA SER A 163 13.99 -25.74 -3.21
C SER A 163 12.49 -26.07 -3.16
N ASP A 164 11.89 -26.10 -4.34
CA ASP A 164 11.15 -27.23 -4.93
C ASP A 164 9.90 -27.86 -4.29
N ASP A 165 9.17 -27.15 -3.41
CA ASP A 165 7.76 -27.51 -3.13
C ASP A 165 6.80 -26.36 -3.47
N LEU A 166 6.68 -26.09 -4.77
CA LEU A 166 5.77 -25.07 -5.31
C LEU A 166 4.29 -25.47 -5.20
N ASN A 167 3.96 -26.73 -4.88
CA ASN A 167 2.59 -27.25 -4.74
C ASN A 167 1.88 -26.90 -3.41
N GLN A 168 2.57 -26.25 -2.47
CA GLN A 168 2.07 -26.08 -1.10
C GLN A 168 1.25 -24.81 -0.85
N LEU A 169 1.28 -23.80 -1.74
CA LEU A 169 0.54 -22.54 -1.55
C LEU A 169 -0.75 -22.52 -2.40
N GLN A 170 -1.89 -22.58 -1.73
CA GLN A 170 -3.22 -22.42 -2.32
C GLN A 170 -3.73 -21.01 -2.05
N ILE A 171 -4.10 -20.28 -3.10
CA ILE A 171 -4.63 -18.91 -2.97
C ILE A 171 -6.05 -18.89 -3.54
N LYS A 172 -7.00 -18.41 -2.72
CA LYS A 172 -8.40 -18.21 -3.10
C LYS A 172 -8.72 -16.73 -3.01
N ALA A 173 -9.18 -16.15 -4.12
CA ALA A 173 -9.57 -14.74 -4.19
C ALA A 173 -11.08 -14.62 -4.41
N SER A 174 -11.75 -13.89 -3.53
CA SER A 174 -13.17 -13.58 -3.62
C SER A 174 -13.35 -12.12 -4.03
N LYS A 175 -13.88 -11.91 -5.23
CA LYS A 175 -14.24 -10.56 -5.71
C LYS A 175 -15.44 -9.97 -4.97
N ALA A 176 -16.38 -10.82 -4.52
CA ALA A 176 -17.60 -10.37 -3.85
C ALA A 176 -17.34 -9.82 -2.45
N THR A 177 -16.37 -10.40 -1.73
CA THR A 177 -16.02 -10.00 -0.36
C THR A 177 -14.72 -9.21 -0.28
N SER A 178 -14.08 -8.92 -1.43
CA SER A 178 -12.77 -8.26 -1.52
C SER A 178 -11.74 -8.92 -0.58
N GLU A 179 -11.71 -10.25 -0.58
CA GLU A 179 -10.94 -11.05 0.36
C GLU A 179 -10.04 -12.04 -0.38
N VAL A 180 -8.81 -12.19 0.10
CA VAL A 180 -7.82 -13.15 -0.41
C VAL A 180 -7.39 -14.07 0.73
N THR A 181 -7.67 -15.35 0.59
CA THR A 181 -7.22 -16.39 1.51
C THR A 181 -5.99 -17.08 0.93
N ALA A 182 -4.95 -17.23 1.73
CA ALA A 182 -3.76 -17.99 1.37
C ALA A 182 -3.55 -19.11 2.38
N SER A 183 -3.50 -20.34 1.89
CA SER A 183 -3.28 -21.56 2.67
C SER A 183 -1.97 -22.19 2.24
N PHE A 184 -1.09 -22.43 3.20
CA PHE A 184 0.20 -23.07 3.00
C PHE A 184 0.24 -24.41 3.72
N LYS A 185 0.38 -25.50 2.97
CA LYS A 185 0.41 -26.87 3.52
C LYS A 185 1.85 -27.29 3.84
N ILE A 186 2.10 -27.64 5.10
CA ILE A 186 3.39 -28.17 5.60
C ILE A 186 3.10 -29.56 6.15
N GLU A 187 3.62 -30.60 5.50
CA GLU A 187 3.41 -32.00 5.89
C GLU A 187 1.91 -32.31 6.12
N ASP A 188 1.50 -32.50 7.38
CA ASP A 188 0.12 -32.82 7.79
C ASP A 188 -0.67 -31.61 8.34
N SER A 189 -0.08 -30.41 8.32
CA SER A 189 -0.67 -29.20 8.87
C SER A 189 -0.80 -28.08 7.83
N THR A 190 -1.74 -27.16 8.06
CA THR A 190 -1.96 -26.00 7.18
C THR A 190 -1.86 -24.70 7.95
N VAL A 191 -1.07 -23.77 7.43
CA VAL A 191 -0.96 -22.39 7.91
C VAL A 191 -1.78 -21.50 6.99
N GLU A 192 -2.72 -20.73 7.52
CA GLU A 192 -3.68 -19.98 6.73
C GLU A 192 -3.82 -18.53 7.19
N ILE A 193 -3.87 -17.61 6.22
CA ILE A 193 -4.15 -16.19 6.44
C ILE A 193 -5.25 -15.71 5.49
N ALA A 194 -5.99 -14.70 5.93
CA ALA A 194 -6.95 -13.95 5.11
C ALA A 194 -6.55 -12.48 5.06
N ILE A 195 -6.61 -11.89 3.86
CA ILE A 195 -6.36 -10.48 3.60
C ILE A 195 -7.69 -9.87 3.13
N ARG A 196 -8.26 -8.97 3.91
CA ARG A 196 -9.50 -8.25 3.58
C ARG A 196 -9.16 -6.84 3.13
N LEU A 197 -9.54 -6.51 1.89
CA LEU A 197 -9.42 -5.15 1.36
C LEU A 197 -10.64 -4.33 1.79
N PRO A 198 -10.46 -3.14 2.40
CA PRO A 198 -11.58 -2.31 2.83
C PRO A 198 -12.31 -1.70 1.63
N ALA A 199 -13.58 -1.32 1.83
CA ALA A 199 -14.43 -0.73 0.78
C ALA A 199 -13.85 0.58 0.20
N ASN A 200 -13.08 1.32 0.99
CA ASN A 200 -12.39 2.55 0.61
C ASN A 200 -10.88 2.33 0.38
N PHE A 201 -10.45 1.12 -0.04
CA PHE A 201 -9.08 0.84 -0.43
C PHE A 201 -8.62 1.81 -1.54
N PRO A 202 -7.43 2.43 -1.45
CA PRO A 202 -6.33 2.18 -0.53
C PRO A 202 -6.26 3.18 0.63
N LEU A 203 -7.31 3.94 0.96
CA LEU A 203 -7.26 4.94 2.04
C LEU A 203 -7.11 4.29 3.41
N ARG A 204 -7.99 3.33 3.73
CA ARG A 204 -7.83 2.51 4.93
C ARG A 204 -6.86 1.37 4.69
N GLN A 205 -6.20 0.96 5.76
CA GLN A 205 -5.27 -0.15 5.74
C GLN A 205 -6.03 -1.47 5.54
N VAL A 206 -5.41 -2.41 4.81
CA VAL A 206 -5.92 -3.78 4.68
C VAL A 206 -5.86 -4.50 6.02
N GLU A 207 -6.86 -5.32 6.28
CA GLU A 207 -6.91 -6.17 7.47
C GLU A 207 -6.32 -7.54 7.11
N VAL A 208 -5.36 -7.99 7.91
CA VAL A 208 -4.72 -9.30 7.72
C VAL A 208 -5.00 -10.14 8.96
N GLU A 209 -5.78 -11.19 8.77
CA GLU A 209 -6.22 -12.11 9.81
C GLU A 209 -5.51 -13.46 9.66
N GLY A 210 -5.12 -14.06 10.79
CA GLY A 210 -4.61 -15.42 10.80
C GLY A 210 -5.74 -16.41 11.03
N LEU A 211 -6.07 -17.23 10.03
CA LEU A 211 -7.15 -18.22 10.13
C LEU A 211 -6.68 -19.49 10.84
N GLN A 212 -5.48 -19.97 10.52
CA GLN A 212 -4.88 -21.15 11.11
C GLN A 212 -3.39 -20.93 11.33
N ARG A 213 -2.94 -21.08 12.57
CA ARG A 213 -1.52 -20.97 12.97
C ARG A 213 -1.05 -22.31 13.51
N VAL A 214 0.01 -22.85 12.92
CA VAL A 214 0.63 -24.10 13.37
C VAL A 214 2.13 -23.89 13.51
N GLY A 215 2.73 -24.36 14.62
CA GLY A 215 4.18 -24.40 14.79
C GLY A 215 4.91 -23.05 14.88
N VAL A 216 4.19 -21.94 15.08
CA VAL A 216 4.74 -20.58 15.14
C VAL A 216 4.30 -19.89 16.43
N ASP A 217 5.23 -19.21 17.10
CA ASP A 217 4.94 -18.40 18.29
C ASP A 217 4.01 -17.21 17.95
N ASP A 218 3.24 -16.78 18.93
CA ASP A 218 2.26 -15.72 18.77
C ASP A 218 2.85 -14.36 18.37
N GLY A 219 3.98 -13.99 18.97
CA GLY A 219 4.66 -12.73 18.65
C GLY A 219 5.17 -12.72 17.21
N ARG A 220 5.78 -13.84 16.78
CA ARG A 220 6.28 -14.02 15.41
C ARG A 220 5.14 -14.02 14.39
N TRP A 221 4.06 -14.74 14.70
CA TRP A 221 2.87 -14.79 13.85
C TRP A 221 2.29 -13.38 13.62
N ARG A 222 2.09 -12.62 14.70
CA ARG A 222 1.62 -11.23 14.62
C ARG A 222 2.56 -10.36 13.79
N ALA A 223 3.88 -10.50 13.98
CA ALA A 223 4.86 -9.77 13.20
C ALA A 223 4.78 -10.09 11.69
N TRP A 224 4.50 -11.34 11.31
CA TRP A 224 4.29 -11.71 9.91
C TRP A 224 3.01 -11.11 9.33
N LEU A 225 1.90 -11.12 10.07
CA LEU A 225 0.66 -10.46 9.63
C LEU A 225 0.87 -8.95 9.43
N PHE A 226 1.57 -8.29 10.36
CA PHE A 226 1.95 -6.88 10.23
C PHE A 226 2.89 -6.64 9.04
N ALA A 227 3.82 -7.55 8.78
CA ALA A 227 4.71 -7.47 7.63
C ALA A 227 3.94 -7.55 6.31
N VAL A 228 2.97 -8.46 6.20
CA VAL A 228 2.06 -8.57 5.04
C VAL A 228 1.27 -7.28 4.85
N ALA A 229 0.59 -6.79 5.90
CA ALA A 229 -0.17 -5.53 5.85
C ALA A 229 0.73 -4.34 5.48
N GLY A 230 1.95 -4.30 6.02
CA GLY A 230 2.95 -3.27 5.77
C GLY A 230 3.48 -3.27 4.34
N VAL A 231 3.66 -4.44 3.71
CA VAL A 231 4.03 -4.53 2.29
C VAL A 231 2.92 -3.96 1.42
N ILE A 232 1.65 -4.33 1.66
CA ILE A 232 0.50 -3.83 0.88
C ILE A 232 0.34 -2.31 1.07
N ALA A 233 0.59 -1.81 2.27
CA ALA A 233 0.56 -0.38 2.57
C ALA A 233 1.80 0.40 2.08
N ALA A 234 2.83 -0.27 1.57
CA ALA A 234 4.02 0.40 1.04
C ALA A 234 3.73 1.03 -0.34
N GLN A 235 4.59 1.95 -0.75
CA GLN A 235 4.52 2.52 -2.09
C GLN A 235 4.88 1.46 -3.14
N ASN A 236 3.96 1.18 -4.08
CA ASN A 236 4.03 0.06 -5.03
C ASN A 236 3.98 -1.33 -4.37
N GLY A 237 3.33 -1.45 -3.21
CA GLY A 237 3.06 -2.75 -2.61
C GLY A 237 1.99 -3.51 -3.39
N SER A 238 2.28 -4.75 -3.80
CA SER A 238 1.29 -5.63 -4.43
C SER A 238 0.85 -6.75 -3.47
N LEU A 239 -0.35 -7.29 -3.68
CA LEU A 239 -0.79 -8.50 -2.97
C LEU A 239 0.17 -9.67 -3.22
N VAL A 240 0.73 -9.77 -4.43
CA VAL A 240 1.68 -10.84 -4.81
C VAL A 240 2.95 -10.75 -3.98
N ASP A 241 3.53 -9.56 -3.81
CA ASP A 241 4.74 -9.37 -2.99
C ASP A 241 4.49 -9.69 -1.51
N ALA A 242 3.31 -9.34 -1.00
CA ALA A 242 2.94 -9.60 0.38
C ALA A 242 2.78 -11.10 0.65
N LEU A 243 2.11 -11.83 -0.25
CA LEU A 243 1.96 -13.27 -0.18
C LEU A 243 3.29 -14.01 -0.39
N SER A 244 4.15 -13.51 -1.28
CA SER A 244 5.50 -14.04 -1.49
C SER A 244 6.37 -13.89 -0.24
N LEU A 245 6.31 -12.74 0.43
CA LEU A 245 6.99 -12.51 1.71
C LEU A 245 6.50 -13.50 2.78
N PHE A 246 5.18 -13.63 2.93
CA PHE A 246 4.57 -14.55 3.88
C PHE A 246 5.03 -15.98 3.63
N ARG A 247 4.91 -16.47 2.39
CA ARG A 247 5.36 -17.80 1.99
C ARG A 247 6.83 -18.04 2.35
N ARG A 248 7.72 -17.10 2.05
CA ARG A 248 9.17 -17.26 2.36
C ARG A 248 9.43 -17.30 3.85
N ASN A 249 8.75 -16.47 4.64
CA ASN A 249 8.88 -16.51 6.10
C ASN A 249 8.42 -17.85 6.67
N VAL A 250 7.30 -18.38 6.18
CA VAL A 250 6.79 -19.69 6.59
C VAL A 250 7.79 -20.79 6.21
N GLY A 251 8.20 -20.89 4.95
CA GLY A 251 9.14 -21.93 4.49
C GLY A 251 10.47 -21.92 5.26
N LEU A 252 11.11 -20.75 5.37
CA LEU A 252 12.38 -20.61 6.09
C LEU A 252 12.27 -20.94 7.59
N HIS A 253 11.13 -20.65 8.20
CA HIS A 253 10.90 -20.97 9.62
C HIS A 253 10.87 -22.48 9.84
N PHE A 254 10.21 -23.24 8.96
CA PHE A 254 10.16 -24.70 9.05
C PHE A 254 11.48 -25.37 8.62
N GLU A 255 12.32 -24.69 7.83
CA GLU A 255 13.72 -25.08 7.58
C GLU A 255 14.66 -24.78 8.76
N GLY A 256 14.17 -24.13 9.82
CA GLY A 256 14.96 -23.80 11.00
C GLY A 256 15.85 -22.58 10.85
N VAL A 257 15.59 -21.70 9.88
CA VAL A 257 16.32 -20.43 9.74
C VAL A 257 15.88 -19.45 10.81
N GLU A 258 16.82 -19.02 11.64
CA GLU A 258 16.58 -18.05 12.71
C GLU A 258 16.13 -16.68 12.17
N ASP A 259 15.14 -16.08 12.85
CA ASP A 259 14.59 -14.77 12.52
C ASP A 259 15.39 -13.59 13.11
N CYS A 260 15.17 -12.40 12.55
CA CYS A 260 15.73 -11.18 13.10
C CYS A 260 15.00 -10.82 14.40
N THR A 261 15.73 -10.70 15.51
CA THR A 261 15.12 -10.46 16.82
C THR A 261 14.58 -9.04 17.04
N ILE A 262 14.86 -8.10 16.12
CA ILE A 262 14.27 -6.75 16.16
C ILE A 262 12.87 -6.74 15.53
N CYS A 263 12.68 -7.46 14.42
CA CYS A 263 11.45 -7.38 13.63
C CYS A 263 10.65 -8.69 13.59
N TYR A 264 11.15 -9.76 14.22
CA TYR A 264 10.54 -11.10 14.26
C TYR A 264 10.20 -11.68 12.87
N SER A 265 10.99 -11.29 11.86
CA SER A 265 10.85 -11.74 10.48
C SER A 265 12.16 -12.35 10.01
N ILE A 266 12.08 -13.41 9.21
CA ILE A 266 13.27 -14.04 8.61
C ILE A 266 13.66 -13.24 7.36
N VAL A 267 12.70 -12.87 6.53
CA VAL A 267 12.94 -12.03 5.36
C VAL A 267 12.73 -10.56 5.73
N SER A 268 13.72 -9.72 5.47
CA SER A 268 13.65 -8.27 5.72
C SER A 268 12.60 -7.61 4.83
N LEU A 269 11.81 -6.71 5.42
CA LEU A 269 10.82 -5.90 4.70
C LEU A 269 11.44 -4.89 3.73
N GLN A 270 12.69 -4.46 3.96
CA GLN A 270 13.30 -3.37 3.20
C GLN A 270 14.05 -3.84 1.95
N ASP A 271 14.81 -4.92 2.09
CA ASP A 271 15.77 -5.39 1.09
C ASP A 271 15.67 -6.90 0.83
N ARG A 272 14.68 -7.58 1.44
CA ARG A 272 14.46 -9.04 1.32
C ARG A 272 15.66 -9.90 1.75
N SER A 273 16.61 -9.32 2.49
CA SER A 273 17.76 -10.04 3.02
C SER A 273 17.39 -10.92 4.21
N LEU A 274 18.19 -11.96 4.45
CA LEU A 274 18.12 -12.80 5.64
C LEU A 274 18.89 -12.15 6.80
N PRO A 275 18.65 -12.54 8.07
CA PRO A 275 19.36 -12.00 9.21
C PRO A 275 20.83 -12.45 9.16
N ASN A 276 21.71 -11.56 8.70
CA ASN A 276 23.11 -11.85 8.42
C ASN A 276 24.09 -11.17 9.39
N LYS A 277 23.58 -10.40 10.36
CA LYS A 277 24.36 -9.77 11.42
C LYS A 277 24.15 -10.53 12.72
N THR A 278 25.21 -11.11 13.26
CA THR A 278 25.15 -11.93 14.48
C THR A 278 25.93 -11.26 15.60
N CYS A 279 25.32 -11.10 16.78
CA CYS A 279 26.03 -10.56 17.94
C CYS A 279 27.11 -11.55 18.39
N LYS A 280 28.34 -11.07 18.62
CA LYS A 280 29.44 -11.92 19.08
C LYS A 280 29.20 -12.51 20.48
N THR A 281 28.49 -11.78 21.35
CA THR A 281 28.20 -12.16 22.74
C THR A 281 26.97 -13.07 22.84
N CYS A 282 25.78 -12.58 22.48
CA CYS A 282 24.52 -13.31 22.70
C CYS A 282 24.08 -14.17 21.51
N LYS A 283 24.83 -14.18 20.41
CA LYS A 283 24.58 -14.97 19.17
C LYS A 283 23.24 -14.72 18.45
N ASN A 284 22.39 -13.82 18.95
CA ASN A 284 21.18 -13.40 18.25
C ASN A 284 21.49 -12.75 16.89
N ARG A 285 20.58 -12.95 15.93
CA ARG A 285 20.70 -12.51 14.55
C ARG A 285 19.80 -11.31 14.23
N PHE A 286 20.26 -10.49 13.30
CA PHE A 286 19.60 -9.26 12.89
C PHE A 286 19.74 -9.04 11.38
N HIS A 287 18.73 -8.43 10.75
CA HIS A 287 18.91 -7.81 9.44
C HIS A 287 19.84 -6.60 9.58
N GLY A 288 20.71 -6.38 8.59
CA GLY A 288 21.59 -5.21 8.57
C GLY A 288 20.81 -3.89 8.63
N SER A 289 19.66 -3.82 7.94
CA SER A 289 18.75 -2.68 7.94
C SER A 289 18.13 -2.41 9.32
N CYS A 290 17.61 -3.44 9.99
CA CYS A 290 17.04 -3.34 11.33
C CYS A 290 18.07 -2.86 12.34
N LEU A 291 19.27 -3.46 12.32
CA LEU A 291 20.34 -3.11 13.23
C LEU A 291 20.87 -1.69 12.98
N TYR A 292 21.03 -1.30 11.72
CA TYR A 292 21.42 0.07 11.37
C TYR A 292 20.39 1.10 11.87
N LYS A 293 19.10 0.83 11.64
CA LYS A 293 18.02 1.70 12.12
C LYS A 293 18.06 1.81 13.64
N TRP A 294 18.26 0.69 14.34
CA TRP A 294 18.39 0.65 15.80
C TRP A 294 19.50 1.57 16.29
N PHE A 295 20.74 1.42 15.80
CA PHE A 295 21.87 2.27 16.21
C PHE A 295 21.63 3.75 15.97
N LYS A 296 21.02 4.08 14.84
CA LYS A 296 20.68 5.47 14.52
C LYS A 296 19.65 6.05 15.50
N THR A 297 18.67 5.26 15.92
CA THR A 297 17.61 5.71 16.85
C THR A 297 18.02 5.66 18.32
N SER A 298 18.89 4.74 18.72
CA SER A 298 19.32 4.56 20.11
C SER A 298 20.52 5.40 20.49
N SER A 299 21.12 6.12 19.54
CA SER A 299 22.38 6.89 19.70
C SER A 299 23.58 6.08 20.23
N SER A 300 23.50 4.74 20.18
CA SER A 300 24.59 3.85 20.61
C SER A 300 24.70 2.62 19.71
N SER A 301 25.93 2.20 19.42
CA SER A 301 26.22 0.98 18.65
C SER A 301 26.24 -0.26 19.56
N SER A 302 25.24 -0.40 20.42
CA SER A 302 25.12 -1.50 21.38
C SER A 302 24.05 -2.50 20.94
N CYS A 303 24.30 -3.79 21.18
CA CYS A 303 23.37 -4.87 20.86
C CYS A 303 22.00 -4.62 21.53
N PRO A 304 20.88 -4.70 20.79
CA PRO A 304 19.54 -4.45 21.34
C PRO A 304 19.18 -5.33 22.56
N LEU A 305 19.76 -6.52 22.64
CA LEU A 305 19.43 -7.52 23.66
C LEU A 305 20.43 -7.53 24.82
N CYS A 306 21.72 -7.68 24.55
CA CYS A 306 22.74 -7.82 25.61
C CYS A 306 23.50 -6.53 25.92
N ARG A 307 23.22 -5.43 25.21
CA ARG A 307 23.84 -4.10 25.36
C ARG A 307 25.36 -4.04 25.23
N THR A 308 26.01 -5.15 24.84
CA THR A 308 27.43 -5.15 24.48
C THR A 308 27.65 -4.32 23.22
N LEU A 309 28.77 -3.60 23.15
CA LEU A 309 29.19 -2.90 21.94
C LEU A 309 29.34 -3.88 20.77
N TRP A 310 28.87 -3.46 19.59
CA TRP A 310 28.77 -4.29 18.38
C TRP A 310 30.11 -4.57 17.71
#